data_AF-A0A7Y0SJM4-F1
#
_entry.id   AF-A0A7Y0SJM4-F1
#
_cell.length_a   1.000
_cell.length_b   1.000
_cell.length_c   1.000
_cell.angle_alpha   90.00
_cell.angle_beta   90.00
_cell.angle_gamma   90.00
#
_symmetry.space_group_name_H-M   'P 1'
#
loop_
_entity.id
_entity.type
_entity.pdbx_description
1 polymer ?
#
loop_
_entity_poly.entity_id
_entity_poly.type
_entity_poly.pdbx_seq_one_letter_code
_entity_poly.pdbx_strand_id
1 'polypeptide(L)' 'RCPQCQNQNLVESNAQAAKDLRLKVYTMANEGSSDQEIKDYLVARYGNIVLYQPPLNYSTALLWIFPVLFLIFFVLY' A
#
# COMPACT_ATOMS: atom_id res chain seq x y z
N ARG A 1 -5.60 -4.87 -0.21
CA ARG A 1 -5.57 -5.79 -1.38
C ARG A 1 -4.84 -7.07 -0.99
N CYS A 2 -5.12 -8.21 -1.63
CA CYS A 2 -4.36 -9.44 -1.37
C CYS A 2 -3.08 -9.44 -2.24
N PRO A 3 -1.87 -9.43 -1.65
CA PRO A 3 -0.62 -9.33 -2.41
C PRO A 3 -0.29 -10.62 -3.18
N GLN A 4 -0.83 -11.75 -2.74
CA GLN A 4 -0.55 -13.09 -3.27
C GLN A 4 -1.68 -13.63 -4.16
N CYS A 5 -2.74 -12.86 -4.36
CA CYS A 5 -3.91 -13.31 -5.13
C CYS A 5 -3.90 -12.66 -6.51
N GLN A 6 -4.08 -13.46 -7.58
CA GLN A 6 -4.23 -12.91 -8.92
C GLN A 6 -5.53 -12.11 -9.02
N ASN A 7 -5.41 -10.78 -9.14
CA ASN A 7 -6.51 -9.85 -9.44
C ASN A 7 -7.77 -9.98 -8.56
N GLN A 8 -7.61 -10.31 -7.28
CA GLN A 8 -8.74 -10.45 -6.34
C GLN A 8 -8.59 -9.56 -5.12
N ASN A 9 -9.73 -9.09 -4.61
CA ASN A 9 -9.80 -8.30 -3.38
C ASN A 9 -9.48 -9.17 -2.15
N LEU A 10 -8.98 -8.53 -1.10
CA LEU A 10 -8.64 -9.22 0.14
C LEU A 10 -9.86 -9.88 0.81
N VAL A 11 -11.03 -9.26 0.69
CA VAL A 11 -12.29 -9.73 1.29
C VAL A 11 -12.88 -10.90 0.49
N GLU A 12 -12.79 -10.84 -0.83
CA GLU A 12 -13.44 -11.81 -1.74
C GLU A 12 -12.56 -13.02 -2.07
N SER A 13 -11.23 -12.89 -1.97
CA SER A 13 -10.34 -13.96 -2.41
C SER A 13 -10.37 -15.16 -1.46
N ASN A 14 -10.46 -16.38 -2.01
CA ASN A 14 -10.40 -17.61 -1.22
C ASN A 14 -8.98 -18.14 -0.96
N ALA A 15 -7.95 -17.40 -1.39
CA ALA A 15 -6.57 -17.78 -1.13
C ALA A 15 -6.27 -17.88 0.36
N GLN A 16 -5.43 -18.85 0.75
CA GLN A 16 -5.03 -19.03 2.14
C GLN A 16 -4.41 -17.75 2.73
N ALA A 17 -3.57 -17.08 1.95
CA ALA A 17 -2.97 -15.79 2.33
C ALA A 17 -4.01 -14.71 2.68
N ALA A 18 -5.15 -14.65 1.97
CA ALA A 18 -6.19 -13.67 2.25
C ALA A 18 -6.95 -13.96 3.56
N LYS A 19 -7.13 -15.25 3.89
CA LYS A 19 -7.73 -15.68 5.16
C LYS A 19 -6.81 -15.36 6.34
N ASP A 20 -5.52 -15.66 6.21
CA ASP A 20 -4.53 -15.40 7.27
C ASP A 20 -4.42 -13.91 7.56
N LEU A 21 -4.42 -13.07 6.51
CA LEU A 21 -4.43 -11.61 6.64
C LEU A 21 -5.68 -11.10 7.37
N ARG A 22 -6.88 -11.59 7.00
CA ARG A 22 -8.14 -11.21 7.68
C ARG A 22 -8.14 -11.61 9.15
N LEU A 23 -7.70 -12.83 9.44
CA LEU A 23 -7.62 -13.31 10.82
C LEU A 23 -6.67 -12.44 11.63
N LYS A 24 -5.50 -12.09 11.09
CA LYS A 24 -4.53 -11.25 11.79
C LYS A 24 -5.05 -9.84 12.06
N VAL A 25 -5.71 -9.22 11.09
CA VAL A 25 -6.37 -7.92 11.27
C VAL A 25 -7.44 -7.99 12.37
N TYR A 26 -8.27 -9.04 12.34
CA TYR A 26 -9.30 -9.25 13.35
C TYR A 26 -8.70 -9.41 14.76
N THR A 27 -7.65 -10.23 14.90
CA THR A 27 -6.94 -10.42 16.17
C THR A 27 -6.38 -9.10 16.70
N MET A 28 -5.69 -8.31 15.87
CA MET A 28 -5.11 -7.04 16.31
C MET A 28 -6.17 -6.00 16.66
N ALA A 29 -7.27 -5.94 15.90
CA ALA A 29 -8.39 -5.07 16.22
C ALA A 29 -9.03 -5.44 17.57
N ASN A 30 -9.16 -6.75 17.85
CA ASN A 30 -9.69 -7.24 19.12
C ASN A 30 -8.72 -7.05 20.30
N GLU A 31 -7.42 -7.00 20.03
CA GLU A 31 -6.36 -6.62 20.99
C GLU A 31 -6.36 -5.11 21.31
N GLY A 32 -7.21 -4.32 20.65
CA GLY A 32 -7.30 -2.87 20.85
C GLY A 32 -6.25 -2.05 20.08
N SER A 33 -5.58 -2.67 19.10
CA SER A 33 -4.63 -1.95 18.22
C SER A 33 -5.37 -0.88 17.41
N SER A 34 -4.72 0.26 17.21
CA SER A 34 -5.31 1.32 16.38
C SER A 34 -5.28 0.96 14.89
N ASP A 35 -6.19 1.52 14.09
CA ASP A 35 -6.23 1.35 12.64
C ASP A 35 -4.87 1.63 11.96
N GLN A 36 -4.14 2.64 12.46
CA GLN A 36 -2.84 3.01 11.92
C GLN A 36 -1.80 1.94 12.20
N GLU A 37 -1.78 1.42 13.42
CA GLU A 37 -0.85 0.38 13.86
C GLU A 37 -1.05 -0.95 13.12
N ILE A 38 -2.32 -1.30 12.86
CA ILE A 38 -2.68 -2.44 12.02
C ILE A 38 -2.16 -2.24 10.59
N LYS A 39 -2.38 -1.05 10.00
CA LYS A 39 -1.90 -0.73 8.64
C LYS A 39 -0.38 -0.77 8.56
N ASP A 40 0.31 -0.19 9.53
CA ASP A 40 1.77 -0.13 9.57
C ASP A 40 2.37 -1.53 9.70
N TYR A 41 1.80 -2.39 10.55
CA TYR A 41 2.19 -3.79 10.65
C TYR A 41 2.01 -4.54 9.33
N LEU A 42 0.87 -4.33 8.65
CA LEU A 42 0.61 -4.97 7.36
C LEU A 42 1.56 -4.48 6.27
N VAL A 43 1.86 -3.17 6.23
CA VAL A 43 2.80 -2.59 5.26
C VAL A 43 4.22 -3.08 5.53
N ALA A 44 4.65 -3.17 6.80
CA ALA A 44 5.98 -3.65 7.16
C ALA A 44 6.23 -5.08 6.68
N ARG A 45 5.17 -5.92 6.63
CA ARG A 45 5.28 -7.34 6.28
C ARG A 45 4.94 -7.67 4.84
N TYR A 46 4.02 -6.94 4.23
CA TYR A 46 3.47 -7.22 2.90
C TYR A 46 3.68 -6.07 1.89
N GLY A 47 4.28 -4.97 2.31
CA GLY A 47 4.55 -3.79 1.49
C GLY A 47 3.35 -2.87 1.30
N ASN A 48 3.57 -1.72 0.67
CA ASN A 48 2.56 -0.69 0.45
C ASN A 48 1.36 -1.14 -0.42
N ILE A 49 1.50 -2.24 -1.16
CA ILE A 49 0.47 -2.77 -2.06
C ILE A 49 -0.77 -3.31 -1.34
N VAL A 50 -0.66 -3.60 -0.03
CA VAL A 50 -1.80 -4.04 0.77
C VAL A 50 -2.78 -2.90 1.04
N LEU A 51 -2.29 -1.66 1.09
CA LEU A 51 -3.13 -0.49 1.25
C LEU A 51 -3.78 -0.12 -0.09
N TYR A 52 -5.03 0.33 -0.01
CA TYR A 52 -5.71 0.88 -1.19
C TYR A 52 -5.14 2.24 -1.60
N GLN A 53 -4.64 2.98 -0.60
CA GLN A 53 -4.08 4.32 -0.74
C GLN A 53 -2.68 4.32 -0.10
N PRO A 54 -1.64 3.95 -0.86
CA PRO A 54 -0.28 3.98 -0.33
C PRO A 54 0.11 5.44 -0.02
N PRO A 55 0.88 5.68 1.05
CA PRO A 55 1.35 7.02 1.39
C PRO A 55 2.19 7.61 0.25
N LEU A 56 2.14 8.93 0.09
CA LEU A 56 2.96 9.65 -0.89
C LEU A 56 4.44 9.49 -0.54
N ASN A 57 5.15 8.68 -1.32
CA ASN A 57 6.59 8.50 -1.16
C ASN A 57 7.37 9.60 -1.89
N TYR A 58 8.49 10.04 -1.30
CA TYR A 58 9.40 11.03 -1.91
C TYR A 58 9.86 10.63 -3.32
N SER A 59 10.05 9.34 -3.57
CA SER A 59 10.40 8.82 -4.90
C SER A 59 9.33 9.10 -5.96
N THR A 60 8.05 9.06 -5.57
CA THR A 60 6.94 9.43 -6.46
C THR A 60 6.98 10.93 -6.72
N ALA A 61 7.17 11.76 -5.69
CA ALA A 61 7.23 13.21 -5.87
C ALA A 61 8.31 13.66 -6.87
N LEU A 62 9.50 13.07 -6.80
CA LEU A 62 10.59 13.34 -7.77
C LEU A 62 10.17 13.03 -9.21
N LEU A 63 9.47 11.90 -9.41
CA LEU A 63 8.99 11.44 -10.72
C LEU A 63 7.97 12.40 -11.34
N TRP A 64 7.19 13.10 -10.51
CA TRP A 64 6.22 14.11 -10.96
C TRP A 64 6.85 15.49 -11.19
N ILE A 65 7.92 15.84 -10.45
CA ILE A 65 8.65 17.11 -10.63
C ILE A 65 9.54 17.05 -11.89
N PHE A 66 10.07 15.87 -12.22
CA PHE A 66 10.94 15.66 -13.38
C PHE A 66 10.37 16.18 -14.71
N PRO A 67 9.12 15.85 -15.14
CA PRO A 67 8.57 16.38 -16.39
C PRO A 67 8.45 17.91 -16.42
N VAL A 68 8.16 18.55 -15.29
CA VAL A 68 8.09 20.02 -15.20
C VAL A 68 9.48 20.63 -15.35
N LEU A 69 10.48 20.09 -14.66
CA LEU A 69 11.87 20.54 -14.78
C LEU A 69 12.43 20.34 -16.19
N PHE A 70 12.12 19.21 -16.82
CA PHE A 70 12.53 18.92 -18.19
C PHE A 70 11.91 19.91 -19.20
N LEU A 71 10.60 20.21 -19.05
CA LEU A 71 9.93 21.20 -19.89
C LEU A 71 10.54 22.60 -19.72
N ILE A 72 10.80 23.01 -18.48
CA ILE A 72 11.42 24.32 -18.19
C ILE A 72 12.83 24.39 -18.79
N PHE A 73 13.63 23.34 -18.63
CA PHE A 73 14.97 23.26 -19.20
C PHE A 73 14.93 23.39 -20.73
N PHE A 74 14.03 22.68 -21.40
CA PHE A 74 13.86 22.72 -22.85
C PHE A 74 13.34 24.07 -23.39
N VAL A 75 12.53 24.80 -22.61
CA VAL A 75 12.02 26.12 -23.03
C VAL A 75 13.07 27.22 -22.85
N LEU A 76 13.99 27.06 -21.90
CA LEU A 76 14.99 28.08 -21.55
C LEU A 76 16.34 27.91 -22.28
N TYR A 77 16.61 26.75 -22.88
CA TYR A 77 17.84 26.41 -23.62
C TYR A 77 17.50 25.87 -25.01
#